data_AF-A0A225DZN9-F1
#
_entry.id   AF-A0A225DZN9-F1
#
_cell.length_a   1.000
_cell.length_b   1.000
_cell.length_c   1.000
_cell.angle_alpha   90.00
_cell.angle_beta   90.00
_cell.angle_gamma   90.00
#
_symmetry.space_group_name_H-M   'P 1'
#
loop_
_entity.id
_entity.type
_entity.pdbx_description
1 polymer ?
#
loop_
_entity_poly.entity_id
_entity_poly.type
_entity_poly.pdbx_seq_one_letter_code
_entity_poly.pdbx_strand_id
1 'polypeptide(L)'
;MLEMVPQTPPVVRARDGMDAWSELSGHVQSWDMFSTGNLPASVFLEVDIRFANGDIVTVRSPFEPQDPVSAVRPPVIYNRVFNYEMRLGLLHQFMLAEAIPKDADEWRKTAFKFVRQNNWYMRAYLKCVWADYRAAHPDAPEDVELVLKARQHRNFRDRVRSAEEITPTVWPSARWLPARAEDPAFLPIEAYDPVDRVFVRLPAGEQP
;
A
#
# COMPACT_ATOMS: atom_id res chain seq x y z
N MET A 1 51.13 -7.05 -22.77
CA MET A 1 49.91 -7.81 -22.42
C MET A 1 49.49 -7.32 -21.05
N LEU A 2 48.48 -6.45 -20.98
CA LEU A 2 47.95 -5.88 -19.73
C LEU A 2 46.76 -6.74 -19.29
N GLU A 3 46.88 -7.42 -18.16
CA GLU A 3 45.77 -8.14 -17.56
C GLU A 3 44.74 -7.12 -17.05
N MET A 4 43.54 -7.17 -17.64
CA MET A 4 42.37 -6.48 -17.09
C MET A 4 41.91 -7.20 -15.83
N VAL A 5 42.18 -6.60 -14.67
CA VAL A 5 41.53 -6.99 -13.42
C VAL A 5 40.04 -6.68 -13.55
N PRO A 6 39.13 -7.65 -13.35
CA PRO A 6 37.70 -7.37 -13.38
C PRO A 6 37.35 -6.48 -12.20
N GLN A 7 36.91 -5.25 -12.46
CA GLN A 7 36.36 -4.38 -11.42
C GLN A 7 35.02 -4.94 -10.98
N THR A 8 35.01 -5.60 -9.83
CA THR A 8 33.77 -5.87 -9.10
C THR A 8 33.19 -4.51 -8.67
N PRO A 9 31.92 -4.18 -9.00
CA PRO A 9 31.32 -2.94 -8.52
C PRO A 9 31.37 -2.92 -6.99
N PRO A 10 31.61 -1.76 -6.35
CA PRO A 10 31.67 -1.68 -4.91
C PRO A 10 30.32 -2.13 -4.35
N VAL A 11 30.35 -3.18 -3.53
CA VAL A 11 29.24 -3.53 -2.65
C VAL A 11 29.10 -2.35 -1.68
N VAL A 12 28.17 -1.44 -1.96
CA VAL A 12 27.77 -0.42 -0.99
C VAL A 12 27.26 -1.20 0.22
N ARG A 13 28.06 -1.25 1.28
CA ARG A 13 27.66 -1.95 2.50
C ARG A 13 26.50 -1.15 3.06
N ALA A 14 25.43 -1.82 3.49
CA ALA A 14 24.26 -1.16 4.05
C ALA A 14 24.63 -0.14 5.16
N ARG A 15 25.75 -0.39 5.85
CA ARG A 15 26.40 0.50 6.80
C ARG A 15 26.78 1.87 6.24
N ASP A 16 27.33 1.96 5.04
CA ASP A 16 27.82 3.21 4.47
C ASP A 16 26.65 4.15 4.10
N GLY A 17 25.51 3.56 3.70
CA GLY A 17 24.26 4.29 3.51
C GLY A 17 23.60 4.72 4.83
N MET A 18 23.73 3.91 5.89
CA MET A 18 23.26 4.26 7.24
C MET A 18 24.05 5.41 7.83
N ASP A 19 25.38 5.39 7.68
CA ASP A 19 26.28 6.43 8.20
C ASP A 19 26.01 7.75 7.45
N ALA A 20 25.93 7.72 6.10
CA ALA A 20 25.63 8.92 5.31
C ALA A 20 24.25 9.54 5.64
N TRP A 21 23.20 8.73 5.84
CA TRP A 21 21.88 9.25 6.19
C TRP A 21 21.79 9.72 7.64
N SER A 22 22.44 9.01 8.56
CA SER A 22 22.49 9.42 9.98
C SER A 22 23.28 10.71 10.14
N GLU A 23 24.38 10.87 9.40
CA GLU A 23 25.15 12.12 9.32
C GLU A 23 24.31 13.26 8.71
N LEU A 24 23.53 12.98 7.67
CA LEU A 24 22.71 14.00 7.00
C LEU A 24 21.49 14.44 7.84
N SER A 25 20.88 13.52 8.59
CA SER A 25 19.58 13.74 9.25
C SER A 25 19.64 13.87 10.77
N GLY A 26 20.75 13.49 11.42
CA GLY A 26 20.91 13.56 12.88
C GLY A 26 20.06 12.56 13.67
N HIS A 27 19.43 11.59 13.01
CA HIS A 27 18.50 10.63 13.64
C HIS A 27 18.89 9.17 13.37
N VAL A 28 18.85 8.35 14.43
CA VAL A 28 18.91 6.88 14.33
C VAL A 28 17.57 6.39 13.77
N GLN A 29 17.60 5.75 12.60
CA GLN A 29 16.45 5.44 11.75
C GLN A 29 15.39 4.51 12.35
N SER A 30 14.17 4.56 11.79
CA SER A 30 13.09 3.59 12.03
C SER A 30 13.34 2.25 11.32
N TRP A 31 12.83 1.17 11.92
CA TRP A 31 13.03 -0.26 11.66
C TRP A 31 13.08 -0.78 10.20
N ASP A 32 12.51 -0.08 9.22
CA ASP A 32 12.40 -0.56 7.81
C ASP A 32 13.75 -0.62 7.05
N MET A 33 14.80 0.04 7.52
CA MET A 33 16.16 -0.11 6.95
C MET A 33 16.98 -1.25 7.59
N PHE A 34 16.46 -1.87 8.65
CA PHE A 34 17.17 -2.89 9.44
C PHE A 34 16.61 -4.30 9.27
N SER A 35 15.54 -4.49 8.48
CA SER A 35 15.22 -5.83 8.00
C SER A 35 16.32 -6.27 7.04
N THR A 36 16.97 -7.37 7.35
CA THR A 36 18.04 -7.97 6.52
C THR A 36 17.55 -8.35 5.11
N GLY A 37 16.24 -8.39 4.89
CA GLY A 37 15.62 -8.37 3.57
C GLY A 37 15.14 -6.97 3.21
N ASN A 38 15.47 -6.50 2.01
CA ASN A 38 14.77 -5.37 1.42
C ASN A 38 13.29 -5.70 1.34
N LEU A 39 12.43 -4.73 1.63
CA LEU A 39 11.00 -4.88 1.36
C LEU A 39 10.80 -5.27 -0.12
N PRO A 40 9.98 -6.29 -0.42
CA PRO A 40 9.82 -6.78 -1.80
C PRO A 40 9.22 -5.72 -2.73
N ALA A 41 8.46 -4.79 -2.16
CA ALA A 41 7.84 -3.70 -2.87
C ALA A 41 7.66 -2.46 -1.99
N SER A 42 7.71 -1.30 -2.63
CA SER A 42 7.14 -0.06 -2.10
C SER A 42 5.63 -0.05 -2.36
N VAL A 43 4.85 0.38 -1.38
CA VAL A 43 3.39 0.46 -1.51
C VAL A 43 2.96 1.90 -1.32
N PHE A 44 2.07 2.38 -2.19
CA PHE A 44 1.36 3.64 -2.06
C PHE A 44 -0.14 3.35 -2.08
N LEU A 45 -0.93 4.13 -1.35
CA LEU A 45 -2.37 3.94 -1.38
C LEU A 45 -2.99 4.67 -2.56
N GLU A 46 -4.04 4.08 -3.12
CA GLU A 46 -4.98 4.79 -3.98
C GLU A 46 -6.41 4.46 -3.53
N VAL A 47 -7.35 5.37 -3.75
CA VAL A 47 -8.78 5.17 -3.49
C VAL A 47 -9.54 5.39 -4.78
N ASP A 48 -10.25 4.37 -5.23
CA ASP A 48 -11.29 4.57 -6.24
C ASP A 48 -12.57 5.05 -5.55
N ILE A 49 -13.11 6.16 -6.02
CA ILE A 49 -14.47 6.63 -5.75
C ILE A 49 -15.29 6.24 -6.98
N ARG A 50 -16.20 5.28 -6.80
CA ARG A 50 -17.06 4.76 -7.87
C ARG A 50 -18.46 5.27 -7.67
N PHE A 51 -19.03 5.88 -8.70
CA PHE A 51 -20.36 6.45 -8.67
C PHE A 51 -21.38 5.48 -9.28
N ALA A 52 -22.65 5.61 -8.89
CA ALA A 52 -23.73 4.77 -9.41
C ALA A 52 -23.93 4.88 -10.94
N ASN A 53 -23.49 5.98 -11.56
CA ASN A 53 -23.52 6.18 -13.01
C ASN A 53 -22.39 5.42 -13.75
N GLY A 54 -21.49 4.75 -13.03
CA GLY A 54 -20.35 4.01 -13.58
C GLY A 54 -19.04 4.80 -13.64
N ASP A 55 -19.05 6.10 -13.31
CA ASP A 55 -17.84 6.91 -13.29
C ASP A 55 -16.92 6.46 -12.14
N ILE A 56 -15.61 6.54 -12.39
CA ILE A 56 -14.57 6.21 -11.42
C ILE A 56 -13.57 7.35 -11.35
N VAL A 57 -13.37 7.89 -10.15
CA VAL A 57 -12.28 8.81 -9.85
C VAL A 57 -11.27 8.12 -8.94
N THR A 58 -10.00 8.11 -9.34
CA THR A 58 -8.93 7.55 -8.52
C THR A 58 -8.14 8.67 -7.84
N VAL A 59 -8.15 8.69 -6.52
CA VAL A 59 -7.32 9.57 -5.68
C VAL A 59 -6.06 8.82 -5.28
N ARG A 60 -4.89 9.27 -5.74
CA ARG A 60 -3.60 8.66 -5.41
C ARG A 60 -2.96 9.31 -4.20
N SER A 61 -2.14 8.54 -3.48
CA SER A 61 -1.28 9.05 -2.42
C SER A 61 -0.43 10.22 -2.92
N PRO A 62 -0.38 11.35 -2.19
CA PRO A 62 0.50 12.47 -2.53
C PRO A 62 1.99 12.14 -2.32
N PHE A 63 2.29 10.98 -1.72
CA PHE A 63 3.65 10.52 -1.46
C PHE A 63 4.17 9.57 -2.55
N GLU A 64 3.33 9.20 -3.53
CA GLU A 64 3.76 8.39 -4.67
C GLU A 64 4.70 9.20 -5.58
N PRO A 65 5.92 8.70 -5.88
CA PRO A 65 6.82 9.38 -6.78
C PRO A 65 6.25 9.41 -8.20
N GLN A 66 6.45 10.52 -8.89
CA GLN A 66 6.01 10.68 -10.28
C GLN A 66 6.80 9.78 -11.24
N ASP A 67 8.05 9.48 -10.89
CA ASP A 67 8.88 8.51 -11.60
C ASP A 67 8.71 7.10 -10.99
N PRO A 68 8.00 6.17 -11.65
CA PRO A 68 7.83 4.80 -11.18
C PRO A 68 9.14 4.00 -11.22
N VAL A 69 10.16 4.48 -11.94
CA VAL A 69 11.50 3.89 -11.88
C VAL A 69 12.13 4.17 -10.52
N SER A 70 11.94 5.35 -9.95
CA SER A 70 12.44 5.69 -8.61
C SER A 70 11.35 5.53 -7.54
N ALA A 71 10.68 4.38 -7.51
CA ALA A 71 9.63 4.05 -6.53
C ALA A 71 10.17 3.84 -5.10
N VAL A 72 11.17 4.61 -4.68
CA VAL A 72 11.62 4.70 -3.31
C VAL A 72 10.59 5.53 -2.55
N ARG A 73 10.12 5.02 -1.40
CA ARG A 73 9.27 5.76 -0.48
C ARG A 73 10.13 6.29 0.67
N PRO A 74 10.78 7.47 0.54
CA PRO A 74 11.62 7.99 1.61
C PRO A 74 10.76 8.24 2.86
N PRO A 75 11.26 7.95 4.06
CA PRO A 75 10.53 8.21 5.28
C PRO A 75 10.31 9.71 5.43
N VAL A 76 9.03 10.14 5.49
CA VAL A 76 8.69 11.52 5.82
C VAL A 76 8.43 11.61 7.32
N ILE A 77 9.48 11.96 8.06
CA ILE A 77 9.42 12.09 9.52
C ILE A 77 8.39 13.17 9.89
N TYR A 78 7.63 12.93 10.97
CA TYR A 78 6.58 13.82 11.49
C TYR A 78 5.37 14.07 10.57
N ASN A 79 5.23 13.33 9.46
CA ASN A 79 4.03 13.39 8.66
C ASN A 79 3.02 12.30 9.08
N ARG A 80 1.93 12.69 9.73
CA ARG A 80 0.92 11.77 10.24
C ARG A 80 0.24 10.98 9.12
N VAL A 81 -0.08 11.62 8.00
CA VAL A 81 -0.75 10.96 6.85
C VAL A 81 0.18 9.93 6.23
N PHE A 82 1.46 10.27 6.04
CA PHE A 82 2.47 9.34 5.55
C PHE A 82 2.54 8.06 6.41
N ASN A 83 2.68 8.21 7.73
CA ASN A 83 2.76 7.08 8.65
C ASN A 83 1.46 6.25 8.68
N TYR A 84 0.32 6.93 8.50
CA TYR A 84 -0.97 6.27 8.39
C TYR A 84 -1.05 5.38 7.15
N GLU A 85 -0.66 5.92 6.00
CA GLU A 85 -0.66 5.16 4.76
C GLU A 85 0.34 4.01 4.77
N MET A 86 1.51 4.21 5.37
CA MET A 86 2.51 3.14 5.57
C MET A 86 1.89 1.96 6.33
N ARG A 87 1.18 2.23 7.43
CA ARG A 87 0.48 1.19 8.20
C ARG A 87 -0.56 0.44 7.36
N LEU A 88 -1.36 1.16 6.57
CA LEU A 88 -2.39 0.56 5.73
C LEU A 88 -1.82 -0.21 4.52
N GLY A 89 -0.63 0.17 4.05
CA GLY A 89 0.07 -0.49 2.95
C GLY A 89 0.90 -1.71 3.38
N LEU A 90 1.18 -1.89 4.67
CA LEU A 90 2.18 -2.84 5.17
C LEU A 90 1.97 -4.29 4.69
N LEU A 91 0.73 -4.82 4.76
CA LEU A 91 0.42 -6.17 4.27
C LEU A 91 0.85 -6.34 2.80
N HIS A 92 0.54 -5.34 1.99
CA HIS A 92 0.74 -5.38 0.54
C HIS A 92 2.20 -5.23 0.15
N GLN A 93 3.11 -4.90 1.06
CA GLN A 93 4.55 -4.93 0.77
C GLN A 93 5.03 -6.37 0.54
N PHE A 94 4.36 -7.35 1.17
CA PHE A 94 4.72 -8.77 1.13
C PHE A 94 3.79 -9.61 0.25
N MET A 95 2.58 -9.11 -0.05
CA MET A 95 1.60 -9.80 -0.87
C MET A 95 1.94 -9.70 -2.37
N LEU A 96 2.87 -10.53 -2.82
CA LEU A 96 3.22 -10.66 -4.24
C LEU A 96 2.23 -11.57 -4.97
N ALA A 97 1.91 -11.24 -6.23
CA ALA A 97 0.94 -11.99 -7.04
C ALA A 97 1.25 -13.50 -7.11
N GLU A 98 2.53 -13.84 -7.22
CA GLU A 98 3.06 -15.20 -7.30
C GLU A 98 3.03 -15.97 -5.97
N ALA A 99 2.83 -15.28 -4.84
CA ALA A 99 2.75 -15.90 -3.52
C ALA A 99 1.33 -16.37 -3.19
N ILE A 100 0.30 -15.69 -3.71
CA ILE A 100 -1.10 -15.99 -3.39
C ILE A 100 -1.49 -17.43 -3.77
N PRO A 101 -1.22 -17.94 -4.99
CA PRO A 101 -1.61 -19.30 -5.35
C PRO A 101 -0.88 -20.41 -4.58
N LYS A 102 0.27 -20.09 -3.96
CA LYS A 102 1.08 -21.07 -3.22
C LYS A 102 0.51 -21.35 -1.83
N ASP A 103 -0.03 -20.33 -1.18
CA ASP A 103 -0.57 -20.38 0.19
C ASP A 103 -1.91 -19.64 0.28
N ALA A 104 -2.85 -20.01 -0.60
CA ALA A 104 -4.12 -19.29 -0.79
C ALA A 104 -4.90 -19.08 0.52
N ASP A 105 -5.06 -20.14 1.33
CA ASP A 105 -5.82 -20.08 2.58
C ASP A 105 -5.15 -19.16 3.62
N GLU A 106 -3.82 -19.19 3.70
CA GLU A 106 -3.08 -18.33 4.64
C GLU A 106 -3.14 -16.87 4.21
N TRP A 107 -3.06 -16.58 2.90
CA TRP A 107 -3.23 -15.22 2.38
C TRP A 107 -4.64 -14.68 2.59
N ARG A 108 -5.67 -15.50 2.38
CA ARG A 108 -7.06 -15.13 2.69
C ARG A 108 -7.21 -14.78 4.17
N LYS A 109 -6.75 -15.67 5.06
CA LYS A 109 -6.78 -15.46 6.50
C LYS A 109 -6.02 -14.20 6.92
N THR A 110 -4.84 -13.98 6.34
CA THR A 110 -3.99 -12.81 6.61
C THR A 110 -4.65 -11.51 6.14
N ALA A 111 -5.23 -11.49 4.94
CA ALA A 111 -5.96 -10.33 4.41
C ALA A 111 -7.15 -9.98 5.29
N PHE A 112 -7.97 -10.97 5.68
CA PHE A 112 -9.10 -10.74 6.57
C PHE A 112 -8.67 -10.27 7.96
N LYS A 113 -7.65 -10.90 8.56
CA LYS A 113 -7.08 -10.47 9.84
C LYS A 113 -6.58 -9.03 9.78
N PHE A 114 -5.89 -8.65 8.70
CA PHE A 114 -5.38 -7.30 8.50
C PHE A 114 -6.51 -6.26 8.45
N VAL A 115 -7.58 -6.54 7.70
CA VAL A 115 -8.76 -5.65 7.64
C VAL A 115 -9.45 -5.60 9.00
N ARG A 116 -9.65 -6.74 9.70
CA ARG A 116 -10.22 -6.75 11.06
C ARG A 116 -9.47 -5.83 12.01
N GLN A 117 -8.15 -5.96 12.07
CA GLN A 117 -7.30 -5.21 12.98
C GLN A 117 -7.21 -3.71 12.62
N ASN A 118 -7.38 -3.37 11.35
CA ASN A 118 -7.23 -2.00 10.86
C ASN A 118 -8.55 -1.37 10.38
N ASN A 119 -9.71 -1.99 10.64
CA ASN A 119 -10.98 -1.55 10.06
C ASN A 119 -11.32 -0.09 10.41
N TRP A 120 -11.10 0.31 11.66
CA TRP A 120 -11.27 1.70 12.10
C TRP A 120 -10.38 2.62 11.28
N TYR A 121 -9.10 2.25 11.12
CA TYR A 121 -8.13 3.10 10.45
C TYR A 121 -8.44 3.23 8.95
N MET A 122 -8.72 2.11 8.28
CA MET A 122 -9.11 2.09 6.87
C MET A 122 -10.37 2.92 6.63
N ARG A 123 -11.40 2.75 7.48
CA ARG A 123 -12.64 3.52 7.36
C ARG A 123 -12.42 5.01 7.59
N ALA A 124 -11.63 5.38 8.58
CA ALA A 124 -11.31 6.79 8.84
C ALA A 124 -10.55 7.41 7.67
N TYR A 125 -9.59 6.70 7.08
CA TYR A 125 -8.88 7.15 5.88
C TYR A 125 -9.83 7.38 4.70
N LEU A 126 -10.70 6.40 4.40
CA LEU A 126 -11.70 6.53 3.34
C LEU A 126 -12.68 7.70 3.59
N LYS A 127 -13.08 7.93 4.85
CA LYS A 127 -13.88 9.10 5.24
C LYS A 127 -13.17 10.41 4.95
N CYS A 128 -11.89 10.52 5.29
CA CYS A 128 -11.10 11.72 5.01
C CYS A 128 -10.98 11.98 3.50
N VAL A 129 -10.60 10.96 2.72
CA VAL A 129 -10.50 11.07 1.25
C VAL A 129 -11.84 11.49 0.64
N TRP A 130 -12.96 10.92 1.09
CA TRP A 130 -14.28 11.30 0.61
C TRP A 130 -14.65 12.73 0.98
N ALA A 131 -14.39 13.14 2.22
CA ALA A 131 -14.67 14.49 2.69
C ALA A 131 -13.89 15.54 1.88
N ASP A 132 -12.60 15.30 1.64
CA ASP A 132 -11.74 16.18 0.83
C ASP A 132 -12.23 16.26 -0.62
N TYR A 133 -12.62 15.12 -1.21
CA TYR A 133 -13.16 15.08 -2.56
C TYR A 133 -14.47 15.87 -2.68
N ARG A 134 -15.43 15.67 -1.76
CA ARG A 134 -16.70 16.42 -1.76
C ARG A 134 -16.51 17.91 -1.51
N ALA A 135 -15.54 18.30 -0.70
CA ALA A 135 -15.23 19.71 -0.47
C ALA A 135 -14.77 20.39 -1.77
N ALA A 136 -14.04 19.68 -2.63
CA ALA A 136 -13.62 20.16 -3.94
C ALA A 136 -14.70 20.02 -5.03
N HIS A 137 -15.65 19.10 -4.86
CA HIS A 137 -16.72 18.79 -5.82
C HIS A 137 -18.08 18.74 -5.11
N PRO A 138 -18.67 19.90 -4.76
CA PRO A 138 -19.89 19.97 -3.95
C PRO A 138 -21.11 19.32 -4.63
N ASP A 139 -21.11 19.25 -5.96
CA ASP A 139 -22.18 18.64 -6.77
C ASP A 139 -22.00 17.13 -7.00
N ALA A 140 -20.97 16.51 -6.39
CA ALA A 140 -20.73 15.08 -6.54
C ALA A 140 -21.89 14.25 -5.95
N PRO A 141 -22.33 13.16 -6.62
CA PRO A 141 -23.38 12.29 -6.09
C PRO A 141 -23.03 11.69 -4.72
N GLU A 142 -24.03 11.50 -3.86
CA GLU A 142 -23.82 10.93 -2.52
C GLU A 142 -23.69 9.40 -2.51
N ASP A 143 -24.29 8.71 -3.48
CA ASP A 143 -24.23 7.26 -3.58
C ASP A 143 -22.93 6.83 -4.27
N VAL A 144 -21.96 6.45 -3.43
CA VAL A 144 -20.60 6.09 -3.85
C VAL A 144 -20.13 4.79 -3.21
N GLU A 145 -19.26 4.10 -3.93
CA GLU A 145 -18.42 3.03 -3.42
C GLU A 145 -16.98 3.53 -3.33
N LEU A 146 -16.37 3.44 -2.15
CA LEU A 146 -14.95 3.74 -1.97
C LEU A 146 -14.16 2.46 -1.82
N VAL A 147 -13.19 2.25 -2.71
CA VAL A 147 -12.29 1.09 -2.67
C VAL A 147 -10.88 1.55 -2.34
N LEU A 148 -10.40 1.18 -1.15
CA LEU A 148 -9.01 1.32 -0.78
C LEU A 148 -8.19 0.27 -1.52
N LYS A 149 -7.14 0.71 -2.19
CA LYS A 149 -6.20 -0.16 -2.90
C LYS A 149 -4.76 0.16 -2.51
N ALA A 150 -3.92 -0.86 -2.58
CA ALA A 150 -2.49 -0.77 -2.47
C ALA A 150 -1.86 -0.87 -3.86
N ARG A 151 -1.18 0.19 -4.26
CA ARG A 151 -0.40 0.29 -5.49
C ARG A 151 1.04 -0.10 -5.18
N GLN A 152 1.39 -1.32 -5.57
CA GLN A 152 2.63 -2.01 -5.26
C GLN A 152 3.64 -1.83 -6.40
N HIS A 153 4.75 -1.17 -6.09
CA HIS A 153 5.92 -0.98 -6.96
C HIS A 153 7.02 -1.94 -6.51
N ARG A 154 7.34 -2.93 -7.34
CA ARG A 154 8.34 -3.94 -6.98
C ARG A 154 9.74 -3.34 -6.89
N ASN A 155 10.47 -3.68 -5.83
CA ASN A 155 11.86 -3.27 -5.64
C ASN A 155 12.78 -4.24 -6.38
N PHE A 156 13.31 -3.81 -7.52
CA PHE A 156 14.32 -4.56 -8.27
C PHE A 156 15.68 -3.91 -8.07
N ARG A 157 16.56 -4.55 -7.29
CA ARG A 157 17.80 -3.89 -6.88
C ARG A 157 18.82 -3.71 -8.00
N ASP A 158 18.85 -4.52 -9.06
CA ASP A 158 20.07 -4.60 -9.91
C ASP A 158 19.84 -4.84 -11.42
N ARG A 159 18.73 -4.39 -12.03
CA ARG A 159 18.54 -4.56 -13.49
C ARG A 159 17.81 -3.42 -14.22
N VAL A 160 18.18 -3.23 -15.48
CA VAL A 160 17.40 -2.47 -16.47
C VAL A 160 16.02 -3.13 -16.57
N ARG A 161 14.97 -2.33 -16.43
CA ARG A 161 13.59 -2.82 -16.33
C ARG A 161 12.90 -2.77 -17.68
N SER A 162 12.06 -3.76 -17.94
CA SER A 162 11.03 -3.60 -18.98
C SER A 162 9.94 -2.64 -18.51
N ALA A 163 9.17 -2.09 -19.45
CA ALA A 163 8.01 -1.24 -19.11
C ALA A 163 6.96 -2.00 -18.27
N GLU A 164 6.80 -3.30 -18.50
CA GLU A 164 5.91 -4.17 -17.72
C GLU A 164 6.39 -4.32 -16.28
N GLU A 165 7.71 -4.42 -16.05
CA GLU A 165 8.29 -4.51 -14.70
C GLU A 165 8.18 -3.19 -13.91
N ILE A 166 8.06 -2.06 -14.61
CA ILE A 166 7.85 -0.74 -13.98
C ILE A 166 6.37 -0.53 -13.61
N THR A 167 5.44 -1.25 -14.25
CA THR A 167 4.00 -1.04 -14.06
C THR A 167 3.58 -1.52 -12.66
N PRO A 168 2.99 -0.65 -11.82
CA PRO A 168 2.60 -1.04 -10.47
C PRO A 168 1.50 -2.09 -10.49
N THR A 169 1.62 -3.09 -9.63
CA THR A 169 0.52 -4.02 -9.37
C THR A 169 -0.45 -3.36 -8.40
N VAL A 170 -1.76 -3.42 -8.68
CA VAL A 170 -2.78 -2.78 -7.85
C VAL A 170 -3.62 -3.85 -7.17
N TRP A 171 -3.68 -3.78 -5.84
CA TRP A 171 -4.42 -4.73 -5.00
C TRP A 171 -5.55 -4.03 -4.26
N PRO A 172 -6.81 -4.41 -4.45
CA PRO A 172 -7.87 -3.97 -3.55
C PRO A 172 -7.63 -4.52 -2.14
N SER A 173 -7.94 -3.71 -1.14
CA SER A 173 -7.73 -4.07 0.27
C SER A 173 -9.05 -4.09 1.03
N ALA A 174 -9.81 -3.00 0.90
CA ALA A 174 -11.08 -2.86 1.59
C ALA A 174 -12.05 -1.99 0.78
N ARG A 175 -13.34 -2.21 1.00
CA ARG A 175 -14.42 -1.44 0.38
C ARG A 175 -15.34 -0.85 1.44
N TRP A 176 -15.67 0.43 1.30
CA TRP A 176 -16.64 1.11 2.13
C TRP A 176 -17.77 1.69 1.27
N LEU A 177 -19.00 1.55 1.74
CA LEU A 177 -20.21 2.02 1.07
C LEU A 177 -20.92 2.98 2.04
N PRO A 178 -20.70 4.30 1.93
CA PRO A 178 -21.21 5.28 2.89
C PRO A 178 -22.73 5.31 3.00
N ALA A 179 -23.44 5.08 1.89
CA ALA A 179 -24.90 5.07 1.83
C ALA A 179 -25.52 3.79 2.42
N ARG A 180 -24.73 2.72 2.60
CA ARG A 180 -25.22 1.47 3.17
C ARG A 180 -25.41 1.62 4.68
N ALA A 181 -26.61 1.30 5.17
CA ALA A 181 -26.90 1.27 6.59
C ALA A 181 -25.91 0.34 7.33
N GLU A 182 -25.39 0.81 8.47
CA GLU A 182 -24.53 -0.01 9.31
C GLU A 182 -25.34 -1.14 9.95
N ASP A 183 -24.76 -2.33 9.93
CA ASP A 183 -25.34 -3.53 10.49
C ASP A 183 -24.35 -4.05 11.54
N PRO A 184 -24.74 -4.04 12.84
CA PRO A 184 -23.83 -4.34 13.94
C PRO A 184 -23.32 -5.78 13.94
N ALA A 185 -23.90 -6.68 13.14
CA ALA A 185 -23.39 -8.04 12.98
C ALA A 185 -22.08 -8.10 12.18
N PHE A 186 -21.74 -7.05 11.42
CA PHE A 186 -20.58 -7.03 10.53
C PHE A 186 -19.70 -5.78 10.75
N LEU A 187 -18.46 -5.85 10.28
CA LEU A 187 -17.60 -4.68 10.18
C LEU A 187 -18.20 -3.63 9.23
N PRO A 188 -17.92 -2.34 9.47
CA PRO A 188 -18.46 -1.25 8.64
C PRO A 188 -17.78 -1.14 7.26
N ILE A 189 -16.79 -1.98 6.99
CA ILE A 189 -16.11 -2.10 5.68
C ILE A 189 -16.01 -3.58 5.31
N GLU A 190 -15.94 -3.84 4.01
CA GLU A 190 -15.70 -5.17 3.45
C GLU A 190 -14.21 -5.39 3.22
N ALA A 191 -13.74 -6.62 3.42
CA ALA A 191 -12.38 -7.03 3.11
C ALA A 191 -12.30 -7.62 1.70
N TYR A 192 -11.20 -7.37 0.99
CA TYR A 192 -10.94 -8.05 -0.27
C TYR A 192 -10.37 -9.45 -0.02
N ASP A 193 -10.97 -10.47 -0.64
CA ASP A 193 -10.42 -11.82 -0.72
C ASP A 193 -9.46 -11.89 -1.92
N PRO A 194 -8.14 -12.03 -1.71
CA PRO A 194 -7.17 -12.05 -2.79
C PRO A 194 -7.20 -13.34 -3.62
N VAL A 195 -7.83 -14.40 -3.12
CA VAL A 195 -7.95 -15.70 -3.78
C VAL A 195 -9.15 -15.70 -4.72
N ASP A 196 -10.33 -15.41 -4.16
CA ASP A 196 -11.60 -15.43 -4.91
C ASP A 196 -11.87 -14.11 -5.65
N ARG A 197 -11.07 -13.07 -5.36
CA ARG A 197 -11.12 -11.74 -5.98
C ARG A 197 -12.43 -11.01 -5.78
N VAL A 198 -13.04 -11.18 -4.61
CA VAL A 198 -14.32 -10.57 -4.23
C VAL A 198 -14.20 -9.81 -2.92
N PHE A 199 -15.11 -8.86 -2.69
CA PHE A 199 -15.24 -8.22 -1.38
C PHE A 199 -16.21 -9.01 -0.50
N VAL A 200 -15.81 -9.23 0.75
CA VAL A 200 -16.52 -10.05 1.73
C VAL A 200 -16.81 -9.22 2.98
N ARG A 201 -18.05 -9.28 3.47
CA ARG A 201 -18.43 -8.72 4.78
C ARG A 201 -17.87 -9.61 5.89
N LEU A 202 -17.11 -9.03 6.80
CA LEU A 202 -16.55 -9.75 7.94
C LEU A 202 -17.44 -9.57 9.19
N PRO A 203 -17.77 -10.63 9.95
CA PRO A 203 -18.53 -10.51 11.20
C PRO A 203 -17.85 -9.59 12.24
N ALA A 204 -18.58 -8.81 13.04
CA ALA A 204 -17.97 -7.88 14.00
C ALA A 204 -17.32 -8.54 15.23
N GLY A 205 -17.74 -9.77 15.58
CA GLY A 205 -17.44 -10.42 16.87
C GLY A 205 -16.21 -11.35 16.91
N GLU A 206 -15.54 -11.62 15.79
CA GLU A 206 -14.32 -12.43 15.80
C GLU A 206 -13.14 -11.58 16.29
N GLN A 207 -12.73 -11.79 17.55
CA GLN A 207 -11.44 -11.29 18.03
C GLN A 207 -10.30 -12.04 17.30
N PRO A 208 -9.21 -11.34 16.94
CA PRO A 208 -8.09 -11.89 16.16
C PRO A 208 -7.24 -12.92 16.90
#